data_AF-A0A661JFJ4-F1
#
_entry.id   AF-A0A661JFJ4-F1
#
_cell.length_a   1.000
_cell.length_b   1.000
_cell.length_c   1.000
_cell.angle_alpha   90.00
_cell.angle_beta   90.00
_cell.angle_gamma   90.00
#
_symmetry.space_group_name_H-M   'P 1'
#
loop_
_entity.id
_entity.type
_entity.pdbx_description
1 polymer ?
#
loop_
_entity_poly.entity_id
_entity_poly.type
_entity_poly.pdbx_seq_one_letter_code
_entity_poly.pdbx_strand_id
1 'polypeptide(L)'
;MLILAAVATPFLLAHIKDAKVSNLNEQILNVKSAFDSWYTAEGGLLPESGASSNHLDDMVTDGWLSNDPTGRNDLNWYVRRLEDNENSGAYIDVIEVENAGTSGYGYLSDIVGQLDETVDGSDDDDAGIFQYCDNDNDTVKFRFMLRKDSGYDDAWQPTCS
;
A
#
# COMPACT_ATOMS: atom_id res chain seq x y z
N MET A 1 -11.79 25.84 -32.76
CA MET A 1 -10.80 24.93 -32.12
C MET A 1 -10.80 25.00 -30.59
N LEU A 2 -11.89 25.40 -29.92
CA LEU A 2 -11.99 25.35 -28.44
C LEU A 2 -12.75 24.10 -27.94
N ILE A 3 -13.66 23.55 -28.75
CA ILE A 3 -14.49 22.39 -28.37
C ILE A 3 -13.68 21.09 -28.32
N LEU A 4 -12.65 20.93 -29.17
CA LEU A 4 -11.81 19.71 -29.18
C LEU A 4 -10.92 19.60 -27.93
N ALA A 5 -10.43 20.73 -27.41
CA ALA A 5 -9.60 20.74 -26.20
C ALA A 5 -10.40 20.29 -24.97
N ALA A 6 -11.66 20.73 -24.84
CA ALA A 6 -12.52 20.38 -23.72
C ALA A 6 -12.90 18.89 -23.67
N VAL A 7 -12.92 18.19 -24.82
CA VAL A 7 -13.20 16.75 -24.87
C VAL A 7 -11.93 15.92 -24.72
N ALA A 8 -10.78 16.38 -25.22
CA ALA A 8 -9.52 15.64 -25.10
C ALA A 8 -8.97 15.62 -23.66
N THR A 9 -9.16 16.70 -22.89
CA THR A 9 -8.62 16.79 -21.52
C THR A 9 -9.18 15.72 -20.58
N PRO A 10 -10.51 15.46 -20.50
CA PRO A 10 -11.05 14.36 -19.70
C PRO A 10 -10.49 12.97 -20.07
N PHE A 11 -10.36 12.68 -21.37
CA PHE A 11 -9.80 11.39 -21.83
C PHE A 11 -8.32 11.24 -21.43
N LEU A 12 -7.53 12.29 -21.58
CA LEU A 12 -6.13 12.28 -21.15
C LEU A 12 -6.00 12.13 -19.63
N LEU A 13 -6.86 12.79 -18.86
CA LEU A 13 -6.87 12.68 -17.40
C LEU A 13 -7.23 11.28 -16.92
N ALA A 14 -8.22 10.62 -17.56
CA ALA A 14 -8.56 9.23 -17.27
C ALA A 14 -7.37 8.29 -17.53
N HIS A 15 -6.71 8.41 -18.70
CA HIS A 15 -5.52 7.61 -19.01
C HIS A 15 -4.36 7.83 -18.04
N ILE A 16 -4.14 9.08 -17.59
CA ILE A 16 -3.12 9.38 -16.59
C ILE A 16 -3.48 8.71 -15.26
N LYS A 17 -4.76 8.75 -14.87
CA LYS A 17 -5.24 8.10 -13.66
C LYS A 17 -5.01 6.59 -13.69
N ASP A 18 -5.40 5.93 -14.78
CA ASP A 18 -5.19 4.48 -14.96
C ASP A 18 -3.69 4.12 -14.92
N ALA A 19 -2.83 4.96 -15.52
CA ALA A 19 -1.39 4.77 -15.48
C ALA A 19 -0.82 4.91 -14.05
N LYS A 20 -1.33 5.84 -13.25
CA LYS A 20 -0.95 5.97 -11.83
C LYS A 20 -1.36 4.73 -11.04
N VAL A 21 -2.61 4.26 -11.19
CA VAL A 21 -3.12 3.04 -10.53
C VAL A 21 -2.25 1.84 -10.93
N SER A 22 -2.02 1.64 -12.22
CA SER A 22 -1.21 0.54 -12.73
C SER A 22 0.23 0.58 -12.20
N ASN A 23 0.83 1.78 -12.12
CA ASN A 23 2.19 1.92 -11.60
C ASN A 23 2.27 1.57 -10.12
N LEU A 24 1.28 1.97 -9.32
CA LEU A 24 1.26 1.70 -7.89
C LEU A 24 1.00 0.20 -7.62
N ASN A 25 0.08 -0.41 -8.37
CA ASN A 25 -0.18 -1.85 -8.31
C ASN A 25 1.07 -2.67 -8.70
N GLU A 26 1.78 -2.30 -9.76
CA GLU A 26 3.04 -2.97 -10.15
C GLU A 26 4.09 -2.90 -9.03
N GLN A 27 4.22 -1.75 -8.36
CA GLN A 27 5.13 -1.61 -7.21
C GLN A 27 4.73 -2.51 -6.04
N ILE A 28 3.45 -2.58 -5.70
CA ILE A 28 2.92 -3.48 -4.67
C ILE A 28 3.27 -4.93 -5.00
N LEU A 29 3.03 -5.38 -6.24
CA LEU A 29 3.33 -6.74 -6.68
C LEU A 29 4.83 -7.06 -6.64
N ASN A 30 5.69 -6.11 -7.00
CA ASN A 30 7.14 -6.26 -6.92
C ASN A 30 7.62 -6.38 -5.47
N VAL A 31 7.13 -5.52 -4.56
CA VAL A 31 7.44 -5.60 -3.13
C VAL A 31 6.93 -6.90 -2.53
N LYS A 32 5.70 -7.32 -2.86
CA LYS A 32 5.13 -8.60 -2.42
C LYS A 32 6.00 -9.78 -2.84
N SER A 33 6.37 -9.85 -4.12
CA SER A 33 7.19 -10.94 -4.66
C SER A 33 8.56 -11.02 -3.98
N ALA A 34 9.18 -9.85 -3.74
CA ALA A 34 10.43 -9.76 -2.99
C ALA A 34 10.25 -10.21 -1.54
N PHE A 35 9.17 -9.78 -0.88
CA PHE A 35 8.85 -10.16 0.49
C PHE A 35 8.67 -11.68 0.62
N ASP A 36 7.85 -12.31 -0.23
CA ASP A 36 7.60 -13.75 -0.19
C ASP A 36 8.90 -14.56 -0.27
N SER A 37 9.86 -14.08 -1.08
CA SER A 37 11.16 -14.72 -1.27
C SER A 37 12.09 -14.48 -0.08
N TRP A 38 12.21 -13.23 0.37
CA TRP A 38 13.03 -12.84 1.52
C TRP A 38 12.55 -13.52 2.80
N TYR A 39 11.25 -13.45 3.10
CA TYR A 39 10.63 -14.08 4.26
C TYR A 39 10.87 -15.59 4.29
N THR A 40 10.82 -16.25 3.14
CA THR A 40 11.12 -17.69 3.03
C THR A 40 12.61 -17.97 3.31
N ALA A 41 13.52 -17.12 2.83
CA ALA A 41 14.95 -17.24 3.08
C ALA A 41 15.30 -17.05 4.56
N GLU A 42 14.61 -16.13 5.25
CA GLU A 42 14.71 -15.89 6.69
C GLU A 42 14.00 -16.95 7.56
N GLY A 43 13.53 -18.04 6.96
CA GLY A 43 12.90 -19.16 7.68
C GLY A 43 11.51 -18.83 8.21
N GLY A 44 10.88 -17.77 7.72
CA GLY A 44 9.53 -17.37 8.07
C GLY A 44 9.42 -16.62 9.41
N LEU A 45 10.50 -16.00 9.87
CA LEU A 45 10.54 -15.24 11.12
C LEU A 45 10.79 -13.77 10.81
N LEU A 46 9.91 -12.88 11.29
CA LEU A 46 10.17 -11.43 11.27
C LEU A 46 10.55 -10.99 12.69
N PRO A 47 11.69 -10.31 12.87
CA PRO A 47 12.26 -10.01 14.18
C PRO A 47 11.53 -8.88 14.92
N GLU A 48 10.80 -8.02 14.19
CA GLU A 48 10.20 -6.79 14.73
C GLU A 48 8.73 -6.62 14.31
N SER A 49 7.92 -6.05 15.21
CA SER A 49 6.51 -5.74 15.00
C SER A 49 6.14 -4.33 15.48
N GLY A 50 4.99 -3.83 15.04
CA GLY A 50 4.42 -2.53 15.39
C GLY A 50 4.69 -1.42 14.36
N ALA A 51 4.20 -0.21 14.65
CA ALA A 51 4.31 0.97 13.78
C ALA A 51 5.74 1.51 13.61
N SER A 52 6.72 0.98 14.34
CA SER A 52 8.15 1.26 14.11
C SER A 52 8.84 0.18 13.29
N SER A 53 8.22 -0.98 13.08
CA SER A 53 8.80 -2.04 12.24
C SER A 53 8.83 -1.58 10.78
N ASN A 54 9.98 -1.77 10.11
CA ASN A 54 10.11 -1.57 8.68
C ASN A 54 11.15 -2.55 8.10
N HIS A 55 10.66 -3.65 7.55
CA HIS A 55 11.48 -4.69 6.93
C HIS A 55 11.90 -4.35 5.49
N LEU A 56 11.42 -3.23 4.94
CA LEU A 56 11.74 -2.83 3.57
C LEU A 56 13.23 -2.51 3.40
N ASP A 57 13.86 -1.91 4.41
CA ASP A 57 15.29 -1.57 4.39
C ASP A 57 16.17 -2.84 4.42
N ASP A 58 15.76 -3.86 5.17
CA ASP A 58 16.43 -5.15 5.22
C ASP A 58 16.32 -5.86 3.86
N MET A 59 15.12 -5.88 3.26
CA MET A 59 14.90 -6.45 1.93
C MET A 59 15.76 -5.78 0.84
N VAL A 60 15.98 -4.45 0.93
CA VAL A 60 16.88 -3.71 0.02
C VAL A 60 18.34 -4.04 0.31
N THR A 61 18.74 -4.07 1.58
CA THR A 61 20.12 -4.38 2.00
C THR A 61 20.55 -5.79 1.60
N ASP A 62 19.64 -6.74 1.73
CA ASP A 62 19.84 -8.15 1.36
C ASP A 62 19.73 -8.41 -0.15
N GLY A 63 19.32 -7.39 -0.92
CA GLY A 63 19.29 -7.43 -2.39
C GLY A 63 18.05 -8.10 -3.00
N TRP A 64 16.98 -8.28 -2.23
CA TRP A 64 15.69 -8.77 -2.74
C TRP A 64 14.91 -7.67 -3.47
N LEU A 65 15.12 -6.42 -3.07
CA LEU A 65 14.70 -5.22 -3.80
C LEU A 65 15.92 -4.45 -4.29
N SER A 66 15.89 -4.02 -5.54
CA SER A 66 16.99 -3.25 -6.13
C SER A 66 17.07 -1.83 -5.59
N ASN A 67 15.95 -1.28 -5.11
CA ASN A 67 15.86 0.03 -4.52
C ASN A 67 14.60 0.21 -3.67
N ASP A 68 14.73 1.06 -2.65
CA ASP A 68 13.61 1.52 -1.83
C ASP A 68 12.60 2.33 -2.68
N PRO A 69 11.29 2.01 -2.63
CA PRO A 69 10.23 2.81 -3.25
C PRO A 69 9.88 4.11 -2.51
N THR A 70 10.35 4.30 -1.27
CA THR A 70 10.11 5.51 -0.48
C THR A 70 10.56 6.77 -1.22
N GLY A 71 9.73 7.82 -1.13
CA GLY A 71 9.90 9.10 -1.83
C GLY A 71 9.42 9.10 -3.28
N ARG A 72 9.10 7.95 -3.88
CA ARG A 72 8.46 7.92 -5.20
C ARG A 72 7.05 8.48 -5.09
N ASN A 73 6.70 9.41 -5.97
CA ASN A 73 5.39 10.07 -5.98
C ASN A 73 5.01 10.74 -4.64
N ASP A 74 6.00 11.17 -3.85
CA ASP A 74 5.80 11.78 -2.53
C ASP A 74 5.10 10.84 -1.52
N LEU A 75 5.45 9.54 -1.57
CA LEU A 75 4.90 8.48 -0.73
C LEU A 75 5.96 7.87 0.18
N ASN A 76 5.56 7.51 1.40
CA ASN A 76 6.34 6.66 2.30
C ASN A 76 5.89 5.21 2.15
N TRP A 77 6.83 4.28 2.11
CA TRP A 77 6.56 2.85 1.97
C TRP A 77 7.17 2.09 3.14
N TYR A 78 6.44 1.08 3.59
CA TYR A 78 6.88 0.23 4.68
C TYR A 78 6.46 -1.22 4.41
N VAL A 79 7.28 -2.15 4.87
CA VAL A 79 6.87 -3.55 5.05
C VAL A 79 6.84 -3.79 6.55
N ARG A 80 5.64 -4.00 7.11
CA ARG A 80 5.43 -4.03 8.56
C ARG A 80 4.81 -5.32 9.01
N ARG A 81 5.12 -5.71 10.24
CA ARG A 81 4.37 -6.72 10.99
C ARG A 81 3.55 -6.01 12.06
N LEU A 82 2.23 -6.18 12.07
CA LEU A 82 1.32 -5.54 13.03
C LEU A 82 0.66 -6.61 13.90
N GLU A 83 0.56 -6.35 15.20
CA GLU A 83 -0.13 -7.24 16.14
C GLU A 83 -1.64 -6.98 16.13
N ASP A 84 -2.44 -8.02 16.33
CA ASP A 84 -3.86 -7.90 16.58
C ASP A 84 -4.09 -7.26 17.96
N ASN A 85 -4.80 -6.14 17.98
CA ASN A 85 -5.14 -5.45 19.23
C ASN A 85 -6.11 -6.27 20.11
N GLU A 86 -6.90 -7.17 19.52
CA GLU A 86 -7.86 -8.01 20.25
C GLU A 86 -7.26 -9.38 20.64
N ASN A 87 -6.39 -9.95 19.80
CA ASN A 87 -5.73 -11.24 20.05
C ASN A 87 -4.21 -11.11 20.12
N SER A 88 -3.69 -10.73 21.29
CA SER A 88 -2.24 -10.64 21.49
C SER A 88 -1.54 -11.95 21.10
N GLY A 89 -0.52 -11.83 20.27
CA GLY A 89 0.23 -12.94 19.67
C GLY A 89 -0.21 -13.37 18.26
N ALA A 90 -1.28 -12.82 17.71
CA ALA A 90 -1.61 -12.94 16.28
C ALA A 90 -1.07 -11.72 15.52
N TYR A 91 -0.49 -11.95 14.34
CA TYR A 91 0.11 -10.90 13.54
C TYR A 91 -0.38 -10.89 12.09
N ILE A 92 -0.32 -9.72 11.48
CA ILE A 92 -0.47 -9.51 10.04
C ILE A 92 0.80 -8.86 9.50
N ASP A 93 1.25 -9.34 8.35
CA ASP A 93 2.34 -8.74 7.59
C ASP A 93 1.73 -7.95 6.42
N VAL A 94 2.10 -6.69 6.29
CA VAL A 94 1.50 -5.75 5.33
C VAL A 94 2.56 -4.93 4.60
N ILE A 95 2.24 -4.55 3.37
CA ILE A 95 2.83 -3.35 2.75
C ILE A 95 1.96 -2.18 3.21
N GLU A 96 2.54 -1.21 3.89
CA GLU A 96 1.85 0.03 4.26
C GLU A 96 2.42 1.18 3.43
N VAL A 97 1.55 2.00 2.87
CA VAL A 97 1.94 3.20 2.12
C VAL A 97 1.11 4.37 2.59
N GLU A 98 1.76 5.51 2.80
CA GLU A 98 1.12 6.76 3.22
C GLU A 98 1.72 7.95 2.45
N ASN A 99 1.00 9.05 2.37
CA ASN A 99 1.53 10.27 1.78
C ASN A 99 2.61 10.91 2.68
N ALA A 100 3.70 11.38 2.07
CA ALA A 100 4.76 12.12 2.77
C ALA A 100 4.45 13.63 2.90
N GLY A 101 3.42 14.12 2.20
CA GLY A 101 2.98 15.50 2.20
C GLY A 101 1.72 15.74 1.38
N THR A 102 1.40 17.01 1.10
CA THR A 102 0.18 17.40 0.36
C THR A 102 0.18 16.92 -1.10
N SER A 103 1.37 16.81 -1.72
CA SER A 103 1.47 16.30 -3.09
C SER A 103 1.20 14.79 -3.13
N GLY A 104 1.72 14.04 -2.17
CA GLY A 104 1.40 12.63 -1.95
C GLY A 104 -0.07 12.41 -1.62
N TYR A 105 -0.69 13.29 -0.81
CA TYR A 105 -2.13 13.22 -0.52
C TYR A 105 -2.93 13.28 -1.82
N GLY A 106 -2.72 14.32 -2.63
CA GLY A 106 -3.43 14.46 -3.91
C GLY A 106 -3.17 13.30 -4.87
N TYR A 107 -1.96 12.72 -4.83
CA TYR A 107 -1.66 11.53 -5.63
C TYR A 107 -2.44 10.30 -5.18
N LEU A 108 -2.46 9.98 -3.88
CA LEU A 108 -3.16 8.81 -3.34
C LEU A 108 -4.67 8.99 -3.33
N SER A 109 -5.19 10.13 -2.86
CA SER A 109 -6.63 10.42 -2.83
C SER A 109 -7.26 10.33 -4.22
N ASP A 110 -6.50 10.71 -5.26
CA ASP A 110 -6.95 10.58 -6.65
C ASP A 110 -7.21 9.11 -7.01
N ILE A 111 -6.39 8.18 -6.54
CA ILE A 111 -6.27 6.82 -7.12
C ILE A 111 -6.64 5.66 -6.18
N VAL A 112 -6.67 5.87 -4.86
CA VAL A 112 -6.72 4.79 -3.86
C VAL A 112 -7.97 3.91 -4.01
N GLY A 113 -9.16 4.48 -4.23
CA GLY A 113 -10.37 3.69 -4.43
C GLY A 113 -10.39 2.89 -5.73
N GLN A 114 -9.72 3.35 -6.79
CA GLN A 114 -9.58 2.55 -8.02
C GLN A 114 -8.49 1.48 -7.91
N LEU A 115 -7.47 1.76 -7.10
CA LEU A 115 -6.45 0.77 -6.79
C LEU A 115 -7.05 -0.38 -6.00
N ASP A 116 -7.91 -0.06 -5.02
CA ASP A 116 -8.68 -1.03 -4.24
C ASP A 116 -9.49 -1.97 -5.18
N GLU A 117 -10.40 -1.41 -5.97
CA GLU A 117 -11.22 -2.13 -6.97
C GLU A 117 -10.38 -3.02 -7.90
N THR A 118 -9.18 -2.56 -8.29
CA THR A 118 -8.25 -3.32 -9.14
C THR A 118 -7.62 -4.51 -8.43
N VAL A 119 -7.39 -4.39 -7.12
CA VAL A 119 -6.64 -5.36 -6.31
C VAL A 119 -7.54 -6.42 -5.70
N ASP A 120 -8.69 -6.04 -5.13
CA ASP A 120 -9.57 -6.94 -4.38
C ASP A 120 -10.87 -7.30 -5.14
N GLY A 121 -11.24 -6.49 -6.14
CA GLY A 121 -12.47 -6.65 -6.91
C GLY A 121 -13.74 -6.17 -6.17
N SER A 122 -13.60 -5.40 -5.09
CA SER A 122 -14.67 -4.74 -4.36
C SER A 122 -14.53 -3.21 -4.40
N ASP A 123 -15.67 -2.53 -4.31
CA ASP A 123 -15.74 -1.07 -4.17
C ASP A 123 -15.87 -0.65 -2.69
N ASP A 124 -15.91 -1.61 -1.76
CA ASP A 124 -16.12 -1.39 -0.33
C ASP A 124 -14.76 -1.28 0.38
N ASP A 125 -14.52 -0.15 1.03
CA ASP A 125 -13.27 0.27 1.70
C ASP A 125 -12.82 -0.61 2.89
N ASP A 126 -13.69 -1.51 3.33
CA ASP A 126 -13.57 -2.20 4.60
C ASP A 126 -13.27 -3.71 4.49
N ALA A 127 -13.21 -4.29 3.29
CA ALA A 127 -13.12 -5.74 3.12
C ALA A 127 -12.14 -6.19 2.03
N GLY A 128 -11.06 -6.87 2.40
CA GLY A 128 -10.21 -7.49 1.40
C GLY A 128 -8.76 -7.68 1.81
N ILE A 129 -7.91 -7.90 0.81
CA ILE A 129 -6.44 -7.89 0.96
C ILE A 129 -5.87 -6.48 0.86
N PHE A 130 -6.66 -5.51 0.41
CA PHE A 130 -6.33 -4.10 0.37
C PHE A 130 -7.33 -3.37 1.26
N GLN A 131 -6.84 -2.43 2.07
CA GLN A 131 -7.67 -1.58 2.92
C GLN A 131 -7.03 -0.20 3.00
N TYR A 132 -7.84 0.85 3.08
CA TYR A 132 -7.32 2.21 3.12
C TYR A 132 -8.14 3.12 4.04
N CYS A 133 -7.53 4.24 4.41
CA CYS A 133 -8.20 5.36 5.03
C CYS A 133 -7.81 6.63 4.29
N ASP A 134 -8.75 7.57 4.21
CA ASP A 134 -8.55 8.91 3.67
C ASP A 134 -9.18 9.91 4.65
N ASN A 135 -8.36 10.76 5.25
CA ASN A 135 -8.82 11.84 6.13
C ASN A 135 -8.72 13.18 5.39
N ASP A 136 -9.88 13.79 5.13
CA ASP A 136 -10.12 15.03 4.38
C ASP A 136 -8.95 16.04 4.40
N ASN A 137 -8.01 15.89 3.46
CA ASN A 137 -6.85 16.75 3.18
C ASN A 137 -5.62 16.63 4.09
N ASP A 138 -5.48 15.55 4.84
CA ASP A 138 -4.29 15.33 5.69
C ASP A 138 -3.54 14.07 5.30
N THR A 139 -4.16 12.91 5.52
CA THR A 139 -3.50 11.61 5.40
C THR A 139 -4.35 10.67 4.56
N VAL A 140 -3.75 10.12 3.51
CA VAL A 140 -4.22 8.90 2.84
C VAL A 140 -3.21 7.81 3.13
N LYS A 141 -3.70 6.69 3.66
CA LYS A 141 -2.88 5.52 3.97
C LYS A 141 -3.60 4.28 3.48
N PHE A 142 -2.87 3.39 2.84
CA PHE A 142 -3.37 2.06 2.53
C PHE A 142 -2.46 0.98 3.07
N ARG A 143 -3.03 -0.21 3.24
CA ARG A 143 -2.32 -1.43 3.56
C ARG A 143 -2.72 -2.52 2.59
N PHE A 144 -1.73 -3.27 2.14
CA PHE A 144 -1.90 -4.49 1.37
C PHE A 144 -1.42 -5.68 2.21
N MET A 145 -2.29 -6.65 2.46
CA MET A 145 -2.00 -7.86 3.22
C MET A 145 -1.05 -8.76 2.43
N LEU A 146 0.11 -9.04 3.03
CA LEU A 146 1.05 -10.04 2.54
C LEU A 146 0.72 -11.41 3.12
N ARG A 147 0.48 -11.44 4.44
CA ARG A 147 0.22 -12.66 5.21
C ARG A 147 -0.54 -12.32 6.49
N LYS A 148 -1.34 -13.28 6.99
CA LYS A 148 -1.90 -13.24 8.34
C LYS A 148 -1.64 -14.55 9.08
N ASP A 149 -1.37 -14.45 10.38
CA ASP A 149 -1.31 -15.60 11.27
C ASP A 149 -2.72 -16.14 11.55
N SER A 150 -2.77 -17.41 11.97
CA SER A 150 -4.03 -18.04 12.34
C SER A 150 -4.60 -17.38 13.60
N GLY A 151 -5.87 -16.98 13.54
CA GLY A 151 -6.58 -16.36 14.66
C GLY A 151 -6.47 -14.84 14.70
N TYR A 152 -5.83 -14.20 13.72
CA TYR A 152 -5.89 -12.76 13.52
C TYR A 152 -7.31 -12.32 13.13
N ASP A 153 -7.84 -11.29 13.79
CA ASP A 153 -9.15 -10.71 13.46
C ASP A 153 -9.10 -9.95 12.12
N ASP A 154 -10.15 -10.09 11.31
CA ASP A 154 -10.20 -9.53 9.96
C ASP A 154 -10.50 -8.01 9.94
N ALA A 155 -10.68 -7.37 11.10
CA ALA A 155 -10.95 -5.94 11.27
C ALA A 155 -9.69 -5.03 11.20
N TRP A 156 -8.76 -5.29 10.28
CA TRP A 156 -7.39 -4.75 10.30
C TRP A 156 -7.16 -3.46 9.52
N GLN A 157 -7.94 -2.43 9.75
CA GLN A 157 -7.88 -1.23 8.92
C GLN A 157 -6.73 -0.28 9.29
N PRO A 158 -6.12 0.42 8.31
CA PRO A 158 -5.27 1.55 8.63
C PRO A 158 -6.08 2.67 9.30
N THR A 159 -5.52 3.25 10.36
CA THR A 159 -6.07 4.45 10.98
C THR A 159 -5.33 5.68 10.45
N CYS A 160 -6.08 6.67 9.98
CA CYS A 160 -5.55 7.97 9.60
C CYS A 160 -5.53 8.86 10.86
N SER A 161 -4.51 8.64 11.71
CA SER A 161 -4.29 9.38 12.96
C SER A 161 -3.17 10.40 12.85
#